data_AF-A0A818TDM2-F1
#
_entry.id   AF-A0A818TDM2-F1
#
_cell.length_a   1.000
_cell.length_b   1.000
_cell.length_c   1.000
_cell.angle_alpha   90.00
_cell.angle_beta   90.00
_cell.angle_gamma   90.00
#
_symmetry.space_group_name_H-M   'P 1'
#
loop_
_entity.id
_entity.type
_entity.pdbx_description
1 polymer ?
#
loop_
_entity_poly.entity_id
_entity_poly.type
_entity_poly.pdbx_seq_one_letter_code
_entity_poly.pdbx_strand_id
1 'polypeptide(L)'
;MKAKKIDSFEILAKHNKKAVKLLIELARLTQAVPLEGINIGIFGLTSTGKSTLLNSLLGEKKAETGAGETTKQITPYLSIQFTLWDVPGRNDETVYMTMEYISFFKGLTRRLILIQSSVKENSSMMKLLDEIDLSYDIVVNKFDLVDEDERQTFQNQIQHEIETLGLKRVNRVFYVSAKHPPMFPDWNIMVIYLAS
;
A
#
# COMPACT_ATOMS: atom_id res chain seq x y z
N MET A 1 -2.53 -30.38 -21.27
CA MET A 1 -2.34 -29.83 -19.91
C MET A 1 -2.95 -28.43 -19.88
N LYS A 2 -3.98 -28.17 -19.04
CA LYS A 2 -4.47 -26.81 -18.82
C LYS A 2 -3.42 -26.07 -17.96
N ALA A 3 -2.92 -24.94 -18.44
CA ALA A 3 -2.06 -24.08 -17.63
C ALA A 3 -2.84 -23.66 -16.37
N LYS A 4 -2.33 -23.98 -15.18
CA LYS A 4 -2.90 -23.47 -13.93
C LYS A 4 -2.76 -21.96 -13.94
N LYS A 5 -3.87 -21.25 -13.75
CA LYS A 5 -3.87 -19.80 -13.55
C LYS A 5 -3.12 -19.51 -12.23
N ILE A 6 -2.13 -18.64 -12.29
CA ILE A 6 -1.36 -18.22 -11.12
C ILE A 6 -1.85 -16.82 -10.79
N ASP A 7 -2.54 -16.67 -9.66
CA ASP A 7 -3.23 -15.42 -9.30
C ASP A 7 -2.48 -14.61 -8.21
N SER A 8 -1.32 -15.07 -7.73
CA SER A 8 -0.48 -14.31 -6.79
C SER A 8 1.02 -14.59 -6.87
N PHE A 9 1.82 -13.63 -6.37
CA PHE A 9 3.27 -13.79 -6.19
C PHE A 9 3.61 -14.97 -5.28
N GLU A 10 2.88 -15.16 -4.18
CA GLU A 10 3.11 -16.28 -3.27
C GLU A 10 2.83 -17.64 -3.91
N ILE A 11 1.78 -17.74 -4.72
CA ILE A 11 1.46 -18.96 -5.48
C ILE A 11 2.55 -19.20 -6.54
N LEU A 12 2.98 -18.16 -7.25
CA LEU A 12 4.08 -18.26 -8.23
C LEU A 12 5.37 -18.74 -7.56
N ALA A 13 5.71 -18.20 -6.39
CA ALA A 13 6.90 -18.57 -5.62
C ALA A 13 6.88 -20.03 -5.17
N LYS A 14 5.70 -20.55 -4.80
CA LYS A 14 5.51 -21.95 -4.42
C LYS A 14 5.69 -22.91 -5.61
N HIS A 15 5.21 -22.53 -6.80
CA HIS A 15 5.17 -23.42 -7.96
C HIS A 15 6.36 -23.28 -8.92
N ASN A 16 6.97 -22.10 -9.02
CA ASN A 16 8.03 -21.83 -9.99
C ASN A 16 9.08 -20.84 -9.45
N LYS A 17 9.91 -21.33 -8.51
CA LYS A 17 10.98 -20.55 -7.88
C LYS A 17 11.94 -19.89 -8.88
N LYS A 18 12.22 -20.55 -10.02
CA LYS A 18 13.12 -20.01 -11.05
C LYS A 18 12.50 -18.79 -11.76
N ALA A 19 11.23 -18.87 -12.12
CA ALA A 19 10.51 -17.74 -12.72
C ALA A 19 10.42 -16.55 -11.76
N VAL A 20 10.13 -16.79 -10.47
CA VAL A 20 10.12 -15.74 -9.46
C VAL A 20 11.49 -15.07 -9.32
N LYS A 21 12.56 -15.87 -9.25
CA LYS A 21 13.92 -15.31 -9.18
C LYS A 21 14.22 -14.39 -10.38
N LEU A 22 13.87 -14.82 -11.60
CA LEU A 22 14.05 -14.01 -12.79
C LEU A 22 13.21 -12.73 -12.76
N LEU A 23 11.95 -12.81 -12.31
CA LEU A 23 11.08 -11.63 -12.19
C LEU A 23 11.63 -10.64 -11.16
N ILE A 24 12.13 -11.11 -10.02
CA ILE A 24 12.78 -10.24 -9.02
C ILE A 24 14.04 -9.60 -9.60
N GLU A 25 14.86 -10.36 -10.32
CA GLU A 25 16.07 -9.84 -10.96
C GLU A 25 15.75 -8.78 -12.02
N LEU A 26 14.77 -9.03 -12.88
CA LEU A 26 14.26 -8.05 -13.83
C LEU A 26 13.70 -6.83 -13.11
N ALA A 27 12.87 -7.03 -12.08
CA ALA A 27 12.30 -5.96 -11.29
C ALA A 27 13.37 -5.08 -10.63
N ARG A 28 14.48 -5.67 -10.17
CA ARG A 28 15.64 -4.95 -9.64
C ARG A 28 16.38 -4.14 -10.72
N LEU A 29 16.48 -4.67 -11.94
CA LEU A 29 17.08 -3.98 -13.09
C LEU A 29 16.18 -2.88 -13.70
N THR A 30 14.87 -2.97 -13.50
CA THR A 30 13.91 -1.97 -14.00
C THR A 30 14.21 -0.59 -13.44
N GLN A 31 14.31 0.40 -14.32
CA GLN A 31 14.51 1.78 -13.92
C GLN A 31 13.20 2.38 -13.41
N ALA A 32 13.31 3.29 -12.45
CA ALA A 32 12.19 4.08 -11.97
C ALA A 32 11.63 4.94 -13.11
N VAL A 33 10.31 5.06 -13.20
CA VAL A 33 9.70 6.10 -14.03
C VAL A 33 10.05 7.46 -13.41
N PRO A 34 10.50 8.45 -14.19
CA PRO A 34 10.77 9.78 -13.64
C PRO A 34 9.45 10.43 -13.23
N LEU A 35 9.32 10.74 -11.94
CA LEU A 35 8.20 11.52 -11.39
C LEU A 35 8.76 12.80 -10.77
N GLU A 36 8.16 13.94 -11.06
CA GLU A 36 8.58 15.23 -10.51
C GLU A 36 7.93 15.47 -9.14
N GLY A 37 8.69 16.04 -8.20
CA GLY A 37 8.22 16.38 -6.86
C GLY A 37 7.99 15.17 -5.94
N ILE A 38 7.19 15.37 -4.88
CA ILE A 38 6.87 14.32 -3.91
C ILE A 38 5.70 13.49 -4.45
N ASN A 39 5.94 12.19 -4.65
CA ASN A 39 4.98 11.25 -5.22
C ASN A 39 4.64 10.14 -4.22
N ILE A 40 3.38 10.06 -3.80
CA ILE A 40 2.92 9.15 -2.74
C ILE A 40 1.92 8.17 -3.34
N GLY A 41 2.26 6.89 -3.35
CA GLY A 41 1.33 5.83 -3.77
C GLY A 41 0.49 5.34 -2.61
N ILE A 42 -0.83 5.26 -2.80
CA ILE A 42 -1.77 4.68 -1.84
C ILE A 42 -2.22 3.33 -2.36
N PHE A 43 -1.96 2.29 -1.58
CA PHE A 43 -2.24 0.89 -1.89
C PHE A 43 -3.17 0.30 -0.83
N GLY A 44 -3.87 -0.78 -1.17
CA GLY A 44 -4.73 -1.49 -0.23
C GLY A 44 -5.93 -2.13 -0.91
N LEU A 45 -6.55 -3.10 -0.23
CA LEU A 45 -7.77 -3.76 -0.71
C LEU A 45 -8.91 -2.75 -0.93
N THR A 46 -9.91 -3.14 -1.72
CA THR A 46 -11.15 -2.38 -1.86
C THR A 46 -11.80 -2.17 -0.50
N SER A 47 -12.44 -1.00 -0.30
CA SER A 47 -13.14 -0.65 0.94
C SER A 47 -12.28 -0.42 2.20
N THR A 48 -10.94 -0.47 2.11
CA THR A 48 -10.01 -0.06 3.20
C THR A 48 -10.01 1.45 3.48
N GLY A 49 -10.67 2.23 2.62
CA GLY A 49 -10.82 3.68 2.79
C GLY A 49 -9.76 4.52 2.06
N LYS A 50 -9.11 3.99 1.01
CA LYS A 50 -8.16 4.72 0.15
C LYS A 50 -8.68 6.07 -0.32
N SER A 51 -9.85 6.11 -0.97
CA SER A 51 -10.44 7.37 -1.44
C SER A 51 -10.75 8.34 -0.30
N THR A 52 -11.18 7.83 0.86
CA THR A 52 -11.41 8.66 2.05
C THR A 52 -10.09 9.26 2.55
N LEU A 53 -9.03 8.45 2.66
CA LEU A 53 -7.70 8.94 3.05
C LEU A 53 -7.20 10.00 2.07
N LEU A 54 -7.33 9.73 0.78
CA LEU A 54 -6.92 10.63 -0.30
C LEU A 54 -7.62 11.98 -0.18
N ASN A 55 -8.95 12.00 -0.09
CA ASN A 55 -9.71 13.23 0.07
C ASN A 55 -9.32 14.00 1.34
N SER A 56 -9.13 13.28 2.44
CA SER A 56 -8.72 13.89 3.71
C SER A 56 -7.29 14.47 3.65
N LEU A 57 -6.37 13.83 2.91
CA LEU A 57 -5.03 14.35 2.68
C LEU A 57 -4.99 15.55 1.72
N LEU A 58 -5.89 15.61 0.75
CA LEU A 58 -6.02 16.76 -0.15
C LEU A 58 -6.74 17.95 0.49
N GLY A 59 -7.51 17.72 1.56
CA GLY A 59 -8.34 18.75 2.19
C GLY A 59 -9.60 19.09 1.38
N GLU A 60 -9.92 18.33 0.33
CA GLU A 60 -11.05 18.52 -0.56
C GLU A 60 -11.55 17.18 -1.14
N LYS A 61 -12.83 17.12 -1.54
CA LYS A 61 -13.44 15.90 -2.10
C LYS A 61 -13.15 15.78 -3.60
N LYS A 62 -12.00 15.21 -3.96
CA LYS A 62 -11.56 15.00 -5.35
C LYS A 62 -11.70 13.57 -5.85
N ALA A 63 -11.54 12.56 -5.00
CA ALA A 63 -11.77 11.15 -5.31
C ALA A 63 -13.22 10.75 -4.96
N GLU A 64 -13.85 9.97 -5.84
CA GLU A 64 -15.17 9.37 -5.58
C GLU A 64 -15.07 8.36 -4.41
N THR A 65 -16.13 8.23 -3.62
CA THR A 65 -16.18 7.33 -2.45
C THR A 65 -17.42 6.43 -2.47
N GLY A 66 -17.26 5.11 -2.53
CA GLY A 66 -18.37 4.16 -2.47
C GLY A 66 -17.97 2.67 -2.54
N ALA A 67 -18.87 1.78 -2.09
CA ALA A 67 -18.72 0.33 -2.19
C ALA A 67 -19.03 -0.13 -3.63
N GLY A 68 -18.00 -0.24 -4.47
CA GLY A 68 -18.12 -0.67 -5.88
C GLY A 68 -17.26 0.11 -6.86
N GLU A 69 -16.63 1.19 -6.40
CA GLU A 69 -15.75 2.02 -7.23
C GLU A 69 -14.41 1.30 -7.43
N THR A 70 -14.24 0.76 -8.63
CA THR A 70 -13.01 0.11 -9.06
C THR A 70 -12.24 1.09 -9.93
N THR A 71 -11.31 1.83 -9.33
CA THR A 71 -10.29 2.57 -10.09
C THR A 71 -9.66 1.56 -11.06
N LYS A 72 -9.76 1.77 -12.38
CA LYS A 72 -9.22 0.83 -13.39
C LYS A 72 -7.78 1.16 -13.77
N GLN A 73 -7.30 2.36 -13.48
CA GLN A 73 -5.99 2.86 -13.88
C GLN A 73 -5.33 3.59 -12.70
N ILE A 74 -4.01 3.60 -12.65
CA ILE A 74 -3.26 4.42 -11.68
C ILE A 74 -3.65 5.87 -11.92
N THR A 75 -4.23 6.54 -10.93
CA THR A 75 -4.81 7.88 -11.09
C THR A 75 -4.08 8.90 -10.20
N PRO A 76 -3.47 9.96 -10.76
CA PRO A 76 -2.83 11.02 -9.99
C PRO A 76 -3.86 12.04 -9.49
N TYR A 77 -3.66 12.49 -8.25
CA TYR A 77 -4.38 13.59 -7.64
C TYR A 77 -3.37 14.60 -7.09
N LEU A 78 -3.41 15.79 -7.69
CA LEU A 78 -2.45 16.85 -7.41
C LEU A 78 -2.89 17.65 -6.18
N SER A 79 -1.97 17.77 -5.22
CA SER A 79 -1.99 18.78 -4.16
C SER A 79 -0.94 19.86 -4.46
N ILE A 80 -0.92 20.93 -3.68
CA ILE A 80 0.12 21.98 -3.79
C ILE A 80 1.52 21.41 -3.44
N GLN A 81 1.59 20.38 -2.60
CA GLN A 81 2.85 19.89 -2.02
C GLN A 81 3.28 18.52 -2.54
N PHE A 82 2.34 17.70 -3.02
CA PHE A 82 2.61 16.32 -3.45
C PHE A 82 1.57 15.83 -4.46
N THR A 83 1.91 14.76 -5.17
CA THR A 83 0.99 13.98 -6.00
C THR A 83 0.61 12.71 -5.25
N LEU A 84 -0.69 12.51 -4.99
CA LEU A 84 -1.22 11.25 -4.49
C LEU A 84 -1.61 10.36 -5.66
N TRP A 85 -1.21 9.11 -5.62
CA TRP A 85 -1.56 8.13 -6.64
C TRP A 85 -2.50 7.10 -6.04
N ASP A 86 -3.75 7.07 -6.52
CA ASP A 86 -4.69 5.98 -6.22
C ASP A 86 -4.35 4.80 -7.13
N VAL A 87 -3.81 3.75 -6.52
CA VAL A 87 -3.46 2.52 -7.23
C VAL A 87 -4.62 1.55 -7.09
N PRO A 88 -5.24 1.12 -8.21
CA PRO A 88 -6.29 0.13 -8.22
C PRO A 88 -6.01 -1.07 -7.31
N GLY A 89 -6.81 -1.24 -6.26
CA GLY A 89 -6.82 -2.46 -5.46
C GLY A 89 -7.46 -3.59 -6.28
N ARG A 90 -6.71 -4.22 -7.18
CA ARG A 90 -7.19 -5.37 -7.93
C ARG A 90 -6.86 -6.64 -7.14
N ASN A 91 -7.86 -7.51 -6.96
CA ASN A 91 -7.70 -8.82 -6.31
C ASN A 91 -6.71 -9.76 -7.03
N ASP A 92 -6.17 -9.36 -8.19
CA ASP A 92 -5.18 -10.12 -8.95
C ASP A 92 -3.79 -9.52 -8.70
N GLU A 93 -3.11 -10.09 -7.71
CA GLU A 93 -1.80 -9.63 -7.21
C GLU A 93 -0.69 -9.79 -8.26
N THR A 94 -0.94 -10.53 -9.35
CA THR A 94 0.05 -10.70 -10.43
C THR A 94 0.26 -9.46 -11.29
N VAL A 95 -0.73 -8.57 -11.35
CA VAL A 95 -0.64 -7.33 -12.14
C VAL A 95 0.47 -6.42 -11.62
N TYR A 96 0.75 -6.45 -10.31
CA TYR A 96 1.83 -5.69 -9.69
C TYR A 96 3.24 -6.15 -10.09
N MET A 97 3.38 -7.31 -10.74
CA MET A 97 4.66 -7.82 -11.24
C MET A 97 5.01 -7.36 -12.65
N THR A 98 4.15 -6.57 -13.30
CA THR A 98 4.50 -5.98 -14.59
C THR A 98 5.62 -4.95 -14.41
N MET A 99 6.50 -4.84 -15.41
CA MET A 99 7.62 -3.90 -15.34
C MET A 99 7.15 -2.44 -15.25
N GLU A 100 5.97 -2.13 -15.79
CA GLU A 100 5.34 -0.81 -15.66
C GLU A 100 5.02 -0.48 -14.19
N TYR A 101 4.34 -1.39 -13.48
CA TYR A 101 4.04 -1.19 -12.05
C TYR A 101 5.31 -1.15 -11.20
N ILE A 102 6.30 -1.99 -11.48
CA ILE A 102 7.58 -1.96 -10.77
C ILE A 102 8.32 -0.63 -11.00
N SER A 103 8.39 -0.16 -12.25
CA SER A 103 8.98 1.13 -12.61
C SER A 103 8.27 2.27 -11.90
N PHE A 104 6.93 2.23 -11.86
CA PHE A 104 6.11 3.17 -11.11
C PHE A 104 6.40 3.13 -9.61
N PHE A 105 6.40 1.94 -8.98
CA PHE A 105 6.69 1.81 -7.55
C PHE A 105 8.07 2.35 -7.20
N LYS A 106 9.07 2.14 -8.05
CA LYS A 106 10.41 2.71 -7.87
C LYS A 106 10.45 4.23 -8.01
N GLY A 107 9.60 4.82 -8.83
CA GLY A 107 9.47 6.27 -8.99
C GLY A 107 8.80 6.98 -7.81
N LEU A 108 8.00 6.26 -7.01
CA LEU A 108 7.34 6.83 -5.84
C LEU A 108 8.33 7.26 -4.74
N THR A 109 8.09 8.43 -4.17
CA THR A 109 8.78 8.94 -2.99
C THR A 109 8.36 8.19 -1.72
N ARG A 110 7.07 7.85 -1.60
CA ARG A 110 6.49 7.11 -0.46
C ARG A 110 5.43 6.11 -0.94
N ARG A 111 5.26 5.02 -0.19
CA ARG A 111 4.33 3.93 -0.49
C ARG A 111 3.50 3.64 0.76
N LEU A 112 2.25 4.08 0.77
CA LEU A 112 1.33 3.87 1.88
C LEU A 112 0.49 2.63 1.63
N ILE A 113 0.61 1.63 2.48
CA ILE A 113 -0.19 0.41 2.40
C ILE A 113 -1.28 0.47 3.46
N LEU A 114 -2.52 0.67 3.00
CA LEU A 114 -3.68 0.75 3.86
C LEU A 114 -4.19 -0.64 4.20
N ILE A 115 -4.36 -0.86 5.49
CA ILE A 115 -5.00 -2.03 6.07
C ILE A 115 -6.11 -1.59 7.03
N GLN A 116 -7.10 -2.45 7.22
CA GLN A 116 -8.15 -2.20 8.21
C GLN A 116 -7.98 -3.08 9.46
N SER A 117 -7.67 -4.36 9.28
CA SER A 117 -7.70 -5.33 10.39
C SER A 117 -6.46 -6.20 10.51
N SER A 118 -5.73 -6.43 9.41
CA SER A 118 -4.56 -7.30 9.41
C SER A 118 -3.56 -6.92 8.32
N VAL A 119 -2.27 -7.10 8.62
CA VAL A 119 -1.16 -6.96 7.67
C VAL A 119 -1.26 -7.99 6.55
N LYS A 120 -1.87 -9.15 6.84
CA LYS A 120 -2.06 -10.27 5.91
C LYS A 120 -2.92 -9.88 4.70
N GLU A 121 -3.76 -8.85 4.83
CA GLU A 121 -4.59 -8.30 3.73
C GLU A 121 -3.75 -7.90 2.50
N ASN A 122 -2.48 -7.53 2.70
CA ASN A 122 -1.59 -7.05 1.64
C ASN A 122 -0.21 -7.74 1.66
N SER A 123 -0.09 -8.93 2.25
CA SER A 123 1.22 -9.57 2.49
C SER A 123 2.01 -9.82 1.21
N SER A 124 1.36 -10.20 0.12
CA SER A 124 2.03 -10.46 -1.16
C SER A 124 2.72 -9.22 -1.73
N MET A 125 2.04 -8.07 -1.67
CA MET A 125 2.58 -6.80 -2.14
C MET A 125 3.72 -6.33 -1.23
N MET A 126 3.56 -6.43 0.08
CA MET A 126 4.60 -6.10 1.06
C MET A 126 5.87 -6.94 0.85
N LYS A 127 5.71 -8.26 0.64
CA LYS A 127 6.82 -9.17 0.31
C LYS A 127 7.47 -8.84 -1.04
N LEU A 128 6.68 -8.47 -2.05
CA LEU A 128 7.23 -8.03 -3.33
C LEU A 128 8.11 -6.79 -3.15
N LEU A 129 7.64 -5.79 -2.41
CA LEU A 129 8.41 -4.57 -2.10
C LEU A 129 9.69 -4.88 -1.33
N ASP A 130 9.64 -5.78 -0.35
CA ASP A 130 10.82 -6.28 0.37
C ASP A 130 11.86 -6.92 -0.58
N GLU A 131 11.41 -7.77 -1.50
CA GLU A 131 12.28 -8.49 -2.46
C GLU A 131 12.96 -7.56 -3.47
N ILE A 132 12.34 -6.42 -3.79
CA ILE A 132 12.89 -5.41 -4.71
C ILE A 132 13.52 -4.21 -4.01
N ASP A 133 13.73 -4.31 -2.69
CA ASP A 133 14.38 -3.30 -1.85
C ASP A 133 13.68 -1.93 -1.86
N LEU A 134 12.35 -1.92 -1.74
CA LEU A 134 11.56 -0.71 -1.63
C LEU A 134 10.89 -0.63 -0.27
N SER A 135 11.10 0.50 0.40
CA SER A 135 10.45 0.80 1.68
C SER A 135 9.03 1.30 1.52
N TYR A 136 8.20 0.97 2.52
CA TYR A 136 6.79 1.36 2.59
C TYR A 136 6.37 1.62 4.04
N ASP A 137 5.27 2.33 4.18
CA ASP A 137 4.63 2.63 5.46
C ASP A 137 3.28 1.92 5.52
N ILE A 138 2.89 1.45 6.70
CA ILE A 138 1.59 0.83 6.94
C ILE A 138 0.67 1.87 7.55
N VAL A 139 -0.53 2.01 6.98
CA VAL A 139 -1.57 2.88 7.51
C VAL A 139 -2.74 2.02 7.95
N VAL A 140 -2.87 1.82 9.26
CA VAL A 140 -4.04 1.20 9.87
C VAL A 140 -5.16 2.22 9.89
N ASN A 141 -6.08 2.11 8.94
CA ASN A 141 -7.19 3.03 8.80
C ASN A 141 -8.47 2.51 9.49
N LYS A 142 -9.39 3.42 9.78
CA LYS A 142 -10.62 3.16 10.56
C LYS A 142 -10.33 2.71 11.99
N PHE A 143 -9.22 3.16 12.56
CA PHE A 143 -8.85 2.85 13.94
C PHE A 143 -9.84 3.42 14.97
N ASP A 144 -10.71 4.35 14.54
CA ASP A 144 -11.87 4.82 15.30
C ASP A 144 -12.90 3.72 15.60
N LEU A 145 -12.90 2.63 14.83
CA LEU A 145 -13.78 1.47 15.03
C LEU A 145 -13.19 0.44 16.00
N VAL A 146 -11.95 0.62 16.47
CA VAL A 146 -11.33 -0.24 17.48
C VAL A 146 -11.63 0.33 18.85
N ASP A 147 -12.28 -0.49 19.68
CA ASP A 147 -12.63 -0.15 21.05
C ASP A 147 -11.37 0.22 21.85
N GLU A 148 -11.49 1.25 22.69
CA GLU A 148 -10.33 1.89 23.33
C GLU A 148 -9.50 0.93 24.18
N ASP A 149 -10.16 -0.01 24.87
CA ASP A 149 -9.56 -1.06 25.66
C ASP A 149 -8.91 -2.18 24.83
N GLU A 150 -9.31 -2.34 23.57
CA GLU A 150 -8.73 -3.32 22.64
C GLU A 150 -7.55 -2.76 21.82
N ARG A 151 -7.36 -1.42 21.78
CA ARG A 151 -6.35 -0.77 20.93
C ARG A 151 -4.95 -1.30 21.14
N GLN A 152 -4.51 -1.48 22.39
CA GLN A 152 -3.16 -1.98 22.67
C GLN A 152 -2.98 -3.41 22.17
N THR A 153 -3.99 -4.26 22.36
CA THR A 153 -4.00 -5.64 21.87
C THR A 153 -3.95 -5.67 20.34
N PHE A 154 -4.74 -4.83 19.68
CA PHE A 154 -4.74 -4.69 18.24
C PHE A 154 -3.38 -4.22 17.70
N GLN A 155 -2.76 -3.23 18.32
CA GLN A 155 -1.42 -2.76 17.96
C GLN A 155 -0.37 -3.88 18.08
N ASN A 156 -0.39 -4.63 19.19
CA ASN A 156 0.50 -5.77 19.41
C ASN A 156 0.29 -6.86 18.34
N GLN A 157 -0.96 -7.12 17.94
CA GLN A 157 -1.25 -8.05 16.85
C GLN A 157 -0.62 -7.60 15.53
N ILE A 158 -0.79 -6.33 15.14
CA ILE A 158 -0.20 -5.79 13.90
C ILE A 158 1.32 -5.94 13.92
N GLN A 159 1.96 -5.58 15.04
CA GLN A 159 3.40 -5.72 15.20
C GLN A 159 3.85 -7.18 15.09
N HIS A 160 3.15 -8.10 15.76
CA HIS A 160 3.45 -9.53 15.68
C HIS A 160 3.28 -10.09 14.26
N GLU A 161 2.30 -9.61 13.50
CA GLU A 161 2.12 -10.01 12.10
C GLU A 161 3.26 -9.52 11.20
N ILE A 162 3.74 -8.28 11.39
CA ILE A 162 4.92 -7.75 10.68
C ILE A 162 6.12 -8.67 10.90
N GLU A 163 6.38 -9.03 12.15
CA GLU A 163 7.50 -9.91 12.55
C GLU A 163 7.34 -11.32 11.98
N THR A 164 6.16 -11.92 12.13
CA THR A 164 5.88 -13.30 11.69
C THR A 164 5.95 -13.44 10.18
N LEU A 165 5.50 -12.42 9.45
CA LEU A 165 5.61 -12.37 7.99
C LEU A 165 7.04 -12.05 7.52
N GLY A 166 7.92 -11.64 8.43
CA GLY A 166 9.31 -11.31 8.16
C GLY A 166 9.46 -10.06 7.29
N LEU A 167 8.58 -9.07 7.47
CA LEU A 167 8.56 -7.85 6.67
C LEU A 167 9.70 -6.92 7.10
N LYS A 168 10.62 -6.62 6.17
CA LYS A 168 11.90 -5.94 6.48
C LYS A 168 11.95 -4.48 6.06
N ARG A 169 11.07 -4.04 5.16
CA ARG A 169 11.08 -2.68 4.61
C ARG A 169 9.92 -1.81 5.09
N VAL A 170 9.29 -2.19 6.20
CA VAL A 170 8.34 -1.34 6.93
C VAL A 170 9.11 -0.19 7.58
N ASN A 171 8.80 1.04 7.19
CA ASN A 171 9.40 2.26 7.76
C ASN A 171 8.64 2.71 9.01
N ARG A 172 7.32 2.89 8.89
CA ARG A 172 6.44 3.37 9.96
C ARG A 172 5.10 2.65 9.91
N VAL A 173 4.43 2.58 11.05
CA VAL A 173 3.03 2.16 11.18
C VAL A 173 2.25 3.34 11.77
N PHE A 174 1.19 3.77 11.09
CA PHE A 174 0.33 4.85 11.52
C PHE A 174 -1.07 4.31 11.83
N TYR A 175 -1.63 4.68 12.98
CA TYR A 175 -2.98 4.32 13.41
C TYR A 175 -3.89 5.53 13.29
N VAL A 176 -4.75 5.54 12.27
CA VAL A 176 -5.50 6.74 11.87
C VAL A 176 -6.98 6.46 11.64
N SER A 177 -7.76 7.55 11.63
CA SER A 177 -9.09 7.58 11.03
C SER A 177 -9.10 8.60 9.91
N ALA A 178 -9.12 8.15 8.66
CA ALA A 178 -9.29 9.05 7.52
C ALA A 178 -10.64 9.80 7.57
N LYS A 179 -11.66 9.21 8.20
CA LYS A 179 -12.98 9.82 8.39
C LYS A 179 -12.96 10.88 9.51
N HIS A 180 -12.13 10.67 10.52
CA HIS A 180 -11.96 11.55 11.66
C HIS A 180 -10.47 11.91 11.88
N PRO A 181 -9.85 12.68 10.95
CA PRO A 181 -8.42 13.00 11.00
C PRO A 181 -7.86 13.46 12.36
N PRO A 182 -8.51 14.39 13.11
CA PRO A 182 -7.93 14.88 14.36
C PRO A 182 -8.05 13.90 15.53
N MET A 183 -8.71 12.74 15.36
CA MET A 183 -8.98 11.80 16.44
C MET A 183 -7.71 11.11 16.97
N PHE A 184 -6.73 10.90 16.09
CA PHE A 184 -5.48 10.22 16.46
C PHE A 184 -4.26 11.09 16.12
N PRO A 185 -3.28 11.24 17.05
CA PRO A 185 -2.08 12.05 16.82
C PRO A 185 -1.30 11.65 15.57
N ASP A 186 -1.29 10.35 15.25
CA ASP A 186 -0.62 9.77 14.09
C ASP A 186 -1.03 10.42 12.76
N TRP A 187 -2.24 10.99 12.66
CA TRP A 187 -2.65 11.71 11.45
C TRP A 187 -1.70 12.88 11.15
N ASN A 188 -1.45 13.74 12.14
CA ASN A 188 -0.60 14.92 11.96
C ASN A 188 0.86 14.50 11.73
N ILE A 189 1.33 13.48 12.45
CA ILE A 189 2.68 12.92 12.26
C ILE A 189 2.84 12.40 10.83
N MET A 190 1.85 11.67 10.32
CA MET A 190 1.84 11.15 8.95
C MET A 190 1.83 12.29 7.93
N VAL A 191 0.96 13.30 8.06
CA VAL A 191 0.90 14.43 7.12
C VAL A 191 2.23 15.19 7.05
N ILE A 192 2.85 15.48 8.20
CA ILE A 192 4.15 16.16 8.25
C ILE A 192 5.23 15.30 7.57
N TYR A 193 5.25 13.99 7.86
CA TYR A 193 6.20 13.05 7.26
C TYR A 193 6.03 12.93 5.73
N LEU A 194 4.79 12.98 5.23
CA LEU A 194 4.50 12.90 3.81
C LEU A 194 4.92 14.17 3.04
N ALA A 195 4.96 15.31 3.71
CA ALA A 195 5.37 16.59 3.12
C ALA A 195 6.89 16.86 3.21
N SER A 196 7.66 15.99 3.89
CA SER A 196 9.12 16.06 4.07
C SER A 196 9.87 15.06 3.20
#